data_AF-A0A9E1XS65-F1
#
_entry.id   AF-A0A9E1XS65-F1
#
_cell.length_a   1.000
_cell.length_b   1.000
_cell.length_c   1.000
_cell.angle_alpha   90.00
_cell.angle_beta   90.00
_cell.angle_gamma   90.00
#
_symmetry.space_group_name_H-M   'P 1'
#
loop_
_entity.id
_entity.type
_entity.pdbx_description
1 polymer ?
#
loop_
_entity_poly.entity_id
_entity_poly.type
_entity_poly.pdbx_seq_one_letter_code
_entity_poly.pdbx_strand_id
1 'polypeptide(L)'
;MRCMTRRLALSLLVLLGLAAGAVEPLAEWSFDEGTGDSAVDRIGGLAGKVTGQWATGPFGKGVFFSEEKFETIQIPDSPAIQFGRKSFTIAAWICPTKLALEPKGQYRRLLCKSAYPGTFWTVDIFDAGRVMFGMKDSEGHGGNTVSTGTIKENEWTYLTI
;
A
#
# COMPACT_ATOMS: atom_id res chain seq x y z
N MET A 1 -8.86 39.88 41.79
CA MET A 1 -7.51 39.47 41.34
C MET A 1 -7.70 38.85 39.95
N ARG A 2 -7.45 39.57 38.84
CA ARG A 2 -6.21 39.52 38.01
C ARG A 2 -5.54 38.15 38.07
N CYS A 3 -5.09 37.50 37.01
CA CYS A 3 -4.90 37.78 35.58
C CYS A 3 -4.04 36.58 35.13
N MET A 4 -4.33 35.94 33.99
CA MET A 4 -3.32 35.58 32.98
C MET A 4 -3.91 34.63 31.93
N THR A 5 -4.28 35.24 30.81
CA THR A 5 -4.21 34.67 29.46
C THR A 5 -2.74 34.38 29.10
N ARG A 6 -2.46 33.31 28.34
CA ARG A 6 -1.37 33.18 27.31
C ARG A 6 -1.42 31.77 26.71
N ARG A 7 -2.02 31.60 25.53
CA ARG A 7 -1.40 31.63 24.18
C ARG A 7 -0.44 30.44 23.94
N LEU A 8 -0.79 29.60 22.96
CA LEU A 8 0.12 28.65 22.31
C LEU A 8 1.42 29.36 21.92
N ALA A 9 2.55 28.70 22.15
CA ALA A 9 3.82 29.01 21.48
C ALA A 9 4.38 27.70 20.90
N LEU A 10 4.29 27.60 19.59
CA LEU A 10 4.94 26.62 18.71
C LEU A 10 6.45 26.87 18.79
N SER A 11 7.25 25.93 19.30
CA SER A 11 8.71 25.98 19.12
C SER A 11 9.08 25.22 17.86
N LEU A 12 9.22 25.97 16.77
CA LEU A 12 9.81 25.54 15.52
C LEU A 12 11.30 25.25 15.74
N LEU A 13 11.70 23.98 15.68
CA LEU A 13 13.11 23.60 15.52
C LEU A 13 13.42 23.66 14.03
N VAL A 14 14.02 24.77 13.57
CA VAL A 14 14.56 24.87 12.21
C VAL A 14 15.86 24.06 12.17
N LEU A 15 15.79 22.82 11.68
CA LEU A 15 16.94 22.14 11.11
C LEU A 15 17.09 22.62 9.66
N LEU A 16 17.99 23.58 9.44
CA LEU A 16 18.50 23.89 8.12
C LEU A 16 19.59 22.85 7.80
N GLY A 17 19.24 21.83 7.01
CA GLY A 17 20.17 20.77 6.64
C GLY A 17 19.62 19.92 5.49
N LEU A 18 19.90 20.40 4.27
CA LEU A 18 19.54 19.85 2.96
C LEU A 18 18.03 19.66 2.73
N ALA A 19 17.51 20.34 1.70
CA ALA A 19 16.42 19.78 0.92
C ALA A 19 16.91 18.45 0.35
N ALA A 20 16.75 17.36 1.11
CA ALA A 20 16.53 16.07 0.52
C ALA A 20 15.28 16.28 -0.34
N GLY A 21 15.47 16.38 -1.66
CA GLY A 21 14.36 16.55 -2.59
C GLY A 21 13.29 15.54 -2.18
N ALA A 22 12.10 16.02 -1.81
CA ALA A 22 10.99 15.14 -1.53
C ALA A 22 10.82 14.32 -2.81
N VAL A 23 11.11 13.02 -2.71
CA VAL A 23 10.86 12.13 -3.84
C VAL A 23 9.34 12.09 -3.94
N GLU A 24 8.80 12.80 -4.93
CA GLU A 24 7.37 12.77 -5.17
C GLU A 24 6.97 11.33 -5.54
N PRO A 25 5.89 10.79 -4.94
CA PRO A 25 5.43 9.47 -5.30
C PRO A 25 5.05 9.45 -6.78
N LEU A 26 5.33 8.34 -7.47
CA LEU A 26 4.92 8.18 -8.86
C LEU A 26 3.39 8.18 -9.01
N ALA A 27 2.71 7.60 -8.02
CA ALA A 27 1.26 7.46 -7.98
C ALA A 27 0.78 7.42 -6.53
N GLU A 28 -0.41 7.94 -6.29
CA GLU A 28 -1.05 7.93 -4.98
C GLU A 28 -2.57 7.78 -5.11
N TRP A 29 -3.14 6.77 -4.46
CA TRP A 29 -4.59 6.57 -4.37
C TRP A 29 -5.05 6.79 -2.93
N SER A 30 -5.76 7.88 -2.66
CA SER A 30 -6.25 8.20 -1.31
C SER A 30 -7.61 7.55 -1.00
N PHE A 31 -8.34 7.09 -2.02
CA PHE A 31 -9.66 6.47 -1.91
C PHE A 31 -10.77 7.39 -1.38
N ASP A 32 -10.60 8.72 -1.46
CA ASP A 32 -11.57 9.69 -0.97
C ASP A 32 -12.90 9.70 -1.76
N GLU A 33 -12.92 9.15 -2.97
CA GLU A 33 -14.10 9.04 -3.83
C GLU A 33 -15.22 8.28 -3.10
N GLY A 34 -14.91 7.12 -2.53
CA GLY A 34 -15.85 6.35 -1.71
C GLY A 34 -17.04 5.77 -2.45
N THR A 35 -17.11 5.90 -3.77
CA THR A 35 -18.20 5.42 -4.64
C THR A 35 -17.68 5.22 -6.07
N GLY A 36 -18.48 4.55 -6.90
CA GLY A 36 -18.15 4.32 -8.31
C GLY A 36 -17.17 3.16 -8.52
N ASP A 37 -16.60 3.08 -9.72
CA ASP A 37 -15.73 1.99 -10.17
C ASP A 37 -14.30 2.44 -10.47
N SER A 38 -13.92 3.64 -10.01
CA SER A 38 -12.60 4.25 -10.25
C SER A 38 -11.95 4.74 -8.96
N ALA A 39 -10.69 4.40 -8.75
CA ALA A 39 -9.80 4.99 -7.76
C ALA A 39 -8.83 5.91 -8.52
N VAL A 40 -8.89 7.23 -8.26
CA VAL A 40 -8.08 8.21 -8.96
C VAL A 40 -6.67 8.23 -8.38
N ASP A 41 -5.68 8.15 -9.26
CA ASP A 41 -4.30 8.49 -8.94
C ASP A 41 -4.15 10.02 -8.90
N ARG A 42 -3.80 10.57 -7.74
CA ARG A 42 -3.72 12.02 -7.52
C ARG A 42 -2.47 12.66 -8.14
N ILE A 43 -1.51 11.86 -8.61
CA ILE A 43 -0.22 12.33 -9.10
C ILE A 43 -0.01 11.97 -10.57
N GLY A 44 -0.02 10.69 -10.91
CA GLY A 44 0.53 10.16 -12.16
C GLY A 44 -0.48 9.74 -13.22
N GLY A 45 -1.78 9.93 -12.97
CA GLY A 45 -2.85 9.57 -13.92
C GLY A 45 -3.11 8.07 -14.08
N LEU A 46 -2.59 7.23 -13.18
CA LEU A 46 -2.81 5.78 -13.17
C LEU A 46 -4.10 5.39 -12.44
N ALA A 47 -5.25 5.82 -12.95
CA ALA A 47 -6.53 5.46 -12.35
C ALA A 47 -6.74 3.93 -12.34
N GLY A 48 -7.18 3.41 -11.19
CA GLY A 48 -7.45 1.99 -11.00
C GLY A 48 -8.95 1.69 -11.10
N LYS A 49 -9.31 0.59 -11.77
CA LYS A 49 -10.69 0.10 -11.80
C LYS A 49 -10.99 -0.67 -10.52
N VAL A 50 -11.96 -0.21 -9.74
CA VAL A 50 -12.36 -0.82 -8.46
C VAL A 50 -13.42 -1.89 -8.71
N THR A 51 -13.17 -3.11 -8.21
CA THR A 51 -14.20 -4.16 -8.13
C THR A 51 -14.54 -4.57 -6.70
N GLY A 52 -13.78 -4.07 -5.71
CA GLY A 52 -14.10 -4.21 -4.29
C GLY A 52 -15.17 -3.24 -3.82
N GLN A 53 -15.47 -3.28 -2.52
CA GLN A 53 -16.50 -2.45 -1.90
C GLN A 53 -15.86 -1.22 -1.25
N TRP A 54 -16.41 -0.03 -1.48
CA TRP A 54 -15.98 1.15 -0.75
C TRP A 54 -16.34 1.02 0.74
N ALA A 55 -15.40 1.39 1.60
CA ALA A 55 -15.55 1.31 3.04
C ALA A 55 -15.06 2.59 3.73
N THR A 56 -15.58 2.85 4.93
CA THR A 56 -15.14 3.96 5.77
C THR A 56 -14.41 3.39 6.99
N GLY A 57 -13.16 3.79 7.16
CA GLY A 57 -12.35 3.52 8.34
C GLY A 57 -12.30 4.71 9.31
N PRO A 58 -11.58 4.57 10.43
CA PRO A 58 -11.45 5.60 11.46
C PRO A 58 -10.71 6.87 11.00
N PHE A 59 -9.92 6.79 9.93
CA PHE A 59 -9.07 7.91 9.45
C PHE A 59 -9.34 8.30 8.00
N GLY A 60 -10.42 7.80 7.39
CA GLY A 60 -10.74 8.07 5.99
C GLY A 60 -11.50 6.94 5.34
N LYS A 61 -11.54 6.96 4.01
CA LYS A 61 -12.17 5.91 3.21
C LYS A 61 -11.12 4.94 2.68
N GLY A 62 -11.58 3.82 2.14
CA GLY A 62 -10.75 2.81 1.51
C GLY A 62 -11.59 1.85 0.68
N VAL A 63 -10.94 0.80 0.19
CA VAL A 63 -11.60 -0.31 -0.49
C VAL A 63 -11.44 -1.58 0.33
N PHE A 64 -12.57 -2.21 0.62
CA PHE A 64 -12.67 -3.51 1.28
C PHE A 64 -12.74 -4.61 0.22
N PHE A 65 -11.95 -5.67 0.46
CA PHE A 65 -11.89 -6.86 -0.39
C PHE A 65 -12.34 -8.06 0.43
N SER A 66 -13.38 -8.74 -0.04
CA SER A 66 -13.96 -9.94 0.58
C SER A 66 -13.33 -11.21 0.02
N GLU A 67 -13.47 -12.33 0.75
CA GLU A 67 -13.06 -13.65 0.25
C GLU A 67 -14.14 -14.30 -0.65
N GLU A 68 -15.35 -13.73 -0.70
CA GLU A 68 -16.49 -14.32 -1.42
C GLU A 68 -16.39 -14.15 -2.94
N LYS A 69 -15.65 -13.12 -3.39
CA LYS A 69 -15.53 -12.73 -4.80
C LYS A 69 -14.10 -12.37 -5.12
N PHE A 70 -13.74 -12.48 -6.40
CA PHE A 70 -12.47 -11.97 -6.88
C PHE A 70 -12.56 -10.44 -7.03
N GLU A 71 -12.09 -9.73 -6.01
CA GLU A 71 -12.14 -8.27 -5.91
C GLU A 71 -10.72 -7.68 -5.97
N THR A 72 -10.54 -6.60 -6.71
CA THR A 72 -9.25 -5.94 -6.94
C THR A 72 -9.42 -4.45 -7.19
N ILE A 73 -8.29 -3.73 -7.21
CA ILE A 73 -8.16 -2.47 -7.92
C ILE A 73 -7.20 -2.74 -9.07
N GLN A 74 -7.70 -2.73 -10.29
CA GLN A 74 -6.90 -3.03 -11.46
C GLN A 74 -6.37 -1.74 -12.09
N ILE A 75 -5.07 -1.53 -11.98
CA ILE A 75 -4.36 -0.45 -12.67
C ILE A 75 -3.91 -0.99 -14.04
N PRO A 76 -4.25 -0.32 -15.16
CA PRO A 76 -3.76 -0.71 -16.47
C PRO A 76 -2.23 -0.73 -16.54
N ASP A 77 -1.67 -1.64 -17.35
CA ASP A 77 -0.22 -1.63 -17.57
C ASP A 77 0.23 -0.31 -18.20
N SER A 78 1.38 0.20 -17.74
CA SER A 78 1.96 1.45 -18.23
C SER A 78 3.47 1.41 -18.07
N PRO A 79 4.24 1.98 -19.02
CA PRO A 79 5.69 2.14 -18.88
C PRO A 79 6.12 2.85 -17.58
N ALA A 80 5.25 3.70 -17.02
CA ALA A 80 5.52 4.41 -15.76
C ALA A 80 5.77 3.45 -14.57
N ILE A 81 5.08 2.31 -14.54
CA ILE A 81 5.17 1.29 -13.47
C ILE A 81 6.00 0.06 -13.88
N GLN A 82 6.81 0.20 -14.93
CA GLN A 82 7.80 -0.78 -15.35
C GLN A 82 9.18 -0.35 -14.82
N PHE A 83 9.42 -0.58 -13.53
CA PHE A 83 10.59 -0.05 -12.81
C PHE A 83 11.94 -0.60 -13.31
N GLY A 84 11.96 -1.77 -13.95
CA GLY A 84 13.19 -2.39 -14.44
C GLY A 84 14.20 -2.61 -13.31
N ARG A 85 15.37 -1.98 -13.43
CA ARG A 85 16.47 -2.05 -12.43
C ARG A 85 16.46 -0.89 -11.43
N LYS A 86 15.46 0.00 -11.48
CA LYS A 86 15.39 1.16 -10.58
C LYS A 86 14.91 0.73 -9.20
N SER A 87 15.43 1.38 -8.16
CA SER A 87 14.87 1.29 -6.81
C SER A 87 13.49 1.95 -6.77
N PHE A 88 12.59 1.40 -5.96
CA PHE A 88 11.27 1.93 -5.71
C PHE A 88 10.85 1.59 -4.28
N THR A 89 9.79 2.25 -3.81
CA THR A 89 9.18 2.00 -2.51
C THR A 89 7.69 1.81 -2.71
N ILE A 90 7.10 0.86 -1.98
CA ILE A 90 5.65 0.69 -1.90
C ILE A 90 5.22 1.05 -0.49
N ALA A 91 4.20 1.89 -0.37
CA ALA A 91 3.59 2.23 0.92
C ALA A 91 2.07 2.11 0.85
N ALA A 92 1.47 1.52 1.89
CA ALA A 92 0.01 1.37 1.97
C ALA A 92 -0.48 1.29 3.42
N TRP A 93 -1.66 1.84 3.67
CA TRP A 93 -2.43 1.56 4.87
C TRP A 93 -3.27 0.30 4.66
N ILE A 94 -3.16 -0.67 5.56
CA ILE A 94 -3.95 -1.92 5.52
C ILE A 94 -4.57 -2.22 6.88
N CYS A 95 -5.72 -2.89 6.87
CA CYS A 95 -6.41 -3.38 8.06
C CYS A 95 -7.08 -4.72 7.70
N PRO A 96 -6.37 -5.86 7.82
CA PRO A 96 -6.98 -7.15 7.55
C PRO A 96 -8.03 -7.46 8.61
N THR A 97 -9.22 -7.91 8.22
CA THR A 97 -10.25 -8.39 9.16
C THR A 97 -10.09 -9.88 9.48
N LYS A 98 -9.36 -10.59 8.63
CA LYS A 98 -9.07 -12.02 8.75
C LYS A 98 -7.75 -12.34 8.04
N LEU A 99 -6.82 -12.91 8.80
CA LEU A 99 -5.52 -13.39 8.33
C LEU A 99 -5.52 -14.90 8.15
N ALA A 100 -6.20 -15.65 9.00
CA ALA A 100 -6.24 -17.11 8.90
C ALA A 100 -6.74 -17.57 7.51
N LEU A 101 -5.96 -18.44 6.88
CA LEU A 101 -6.27 -19.06 5.58
C LEU A 101 -6.39 -20.57 5.75
N GLU A 102 -7.29 -21.18 4.98
CA GLU A 102 -7.45 -22.63 4.93
C GLU A 102 -7.28 -23.13 3.48
N PRO A 103 -6.38 -24.10 3.23
CA PRO A 103 -5.50 -24.75 4.21
C PRO A 103 -4.42 -23.79 4.77
N LYS A 104 -3.88 -24.10 5.95
CA LYS A 104 -2.77 -23.34 6.57
C LYS A 104 -1.51 -23.34 5.71
N GLY A 105 -0.66 -22.31 5.90
CA GLY A 105 0.58 -22.11 5.16
C GLY A 105 0.40 -21.42 3.80
N GLN A 106 -0.82 -20.95 3.50
CA GLN A 106 -1.12 -20.18 2.30
C GLN A 106 -0.78 -18.70 2.50
N TYR A 107 -0.86 -17.94 1.41
CA TYR A 107 -0.73 -16.48 1.42
C TYR A 107 -1.85 -15.82 0.61
N ARG A 108 -2.22 -14.61 1.01
CA ARG A 108 -3.10 -13.71 0.26
C ARG A 108 -2.26 -12.65 -0.43
N ARG A 109 -2.53 -12.42 -1.70
CA ARG A 109 -1.87 -11.38 -2.49
C ARG A 109 -2.48 -10.01 -2.23
N LEU A 110 -1.68 -9.10 -1.68
CA LEU A 110 -2.06 -7.70 -1.49
C LEU A 110 -1.82 -6.90 -2.77
N LEU A 111 -0.66 -7.09 -3.40
CA LEU A 111 -0.27 -6.36 -4.61
C LEU A 111 0.45 -7.29 -5.57
N CYS A 112 0.21 -7.13 -6.87
CA CYS A 112 0.96 -7.81 -7.91
C CYS A 112 1.09 -6.98 -9.18
N LYS A 113 2.31 -6.94 -9.71
CA LYS A 113 2.60 -6.59 -11.10
C LYS A 113 3.26 -7.79 -11.75
N SER A 114 2.69 -8.27 -12.84
CA SER A 114 3.16 -9.51 -13.44
C SER A 114 2.99 -9.52 -14.96
N ALA A 115 3.97 -10.12 -15.62
CA ALA A 115 3.91 -10.65 -16.97
C ALA A 115 4.28 -12.14 -16.91
N TYR A 116 3.52 -12.90 -16.10
CA TYR A 116 3.76 -14.32 -15.86
C TYR A 116 3.84 -15.13 -17.16
N PRO A 117 4.76 -16.12 -17.28
CA PRO A 117 5.74 -16.57 -16.30
C PRO A 117 7.08 -15.80 -16.32
N GLY A 118 7.17 -14.72 -17.10
CA GLY A 118 8.38 -13.94 -17.32
C GLY A 118 8.81 -13.17 -16.07
N THR A 119 8.21 -12.00 -15.85
CA THR A 119 8.58 -11.09 -14.76
C THR A 119 7.45 -10.92 -13.76
N PHE A 120 7.77 -10.78 -12.48
CA PHE A 120 6.78 -10.33 -11.49
C PHE A 120 7.43 -9.61 -10.33
N TRP A 121 6.63 -8.83 -9.62
CA TRP A 121 6.84 -8.54 -8.22
C TRP A 121 5.50 -8.55 -7.48
N THR A 122 5.53 -9.03 -6.24
CA THR A 122 4.33 -9.29 -5.44
C THR A 122 4.55 -8.87 -3.99
N VAL A 123 3.47 -8.44 -3.36
CA VAL A 123 3.36 -8.28 -1.91
C VAL A 123 2.29 -9.25 -1.45
N ASP A 124 2.69 -10.23 -0.67
CA ASP A 124 1.84 -11.32 -0.19
C ASP A 124 1.81 -11.31 1.35
N ILE A 125 0.67 -11.66 1.95
CA ILE A 125 0.44 -11.72 3.39
C ILE A 125 0.15 -13.17 3.77
N PHE A 126 0.97 -13.77 4.62
CA PHE A 126 0.77 -15.12 5.12
C PHE A 126 -0.35 -15.17 6.18
N ASP A 127 -0.84 -16.38 6.45
CA ASP A 127 -1.87 -16.66 7.46
C ASP A 127 -1.53 -16.19 8.89
N ALA A 128 -0.24 -16.12 9.23
CA ALA A 128 0.27 -15.58 10.50
C ALA A 128 0.51 -14.05 10.48
N GLY A 129 0.12 -13.34 9.42
CA GLY A 129 0.31 -11.89 9.30
C GLY A 129 1.72 -11.45 8.90
N ARG A 130 2.59 -12.38 8.51
CA ARG A 130 3.92 -12.07 7.95
C ARG A 130 3.75 -11.54 6.53
N VAL A 131 4.49 -10.50 6.17
CA VAL A 131 4.45 -9.90 4.83
C VAL A 131 5.66 -10.35 4.03
N MET A 132 5.44 -10.80 2.81
CA MET A 132 6.48 -11.18 1.86
C MET A 132 6.49 -10.22 0.69
N PHE A 133 7.69 -9.77 0.31
CA PHE A 133 7.94 -9.21 -1.00
C PHE A 133 8.71 -10.23 -1.83
N GLY A 134 8.20 -10.55 -3.02
CA GLY A 134 8.84 -11.50 -3.94
C GLY A 134 8.96 -10.89 -5.32
N MET A 135 10.03 -11.18 -6.04
CA MET A 135 10.21 -10.71 -7.41
C MET A 135 11.00 -11.69 -8.29
N LYS A 136 10.81 -11.56 -9.60
CA LYS A 136 11.54 -12.28 -10.63
C LYS A 136 11.71 -11.41 -11.87
N ASP A 137 12.90 -11.41 -12.45
CA ASP A 137 13.22 -10.75 -13.72
C ASP A 137 13.05 -11.67 -14.94
N SER A 138 13.25 -11.10 -16.13
CA SER A 138 13.08 -11.81 -17.41
C SER A 138 14.21 -12.80 -17.70
N GLU A 139 15.33 -12.67 -17.01
CA GLU A 139 16.49 -13.57 -17.11
C GLU A 139 16.32 -14.78 -16.16
N GLY A 140 15.28 -14.77 -15.32
CA GLY A 140 14.96 -15.85 -14.39
C GLY A 140 15.55 -15.65 -13.00
N HIS A 141 16.27 -14.56 -12.76
CA HIS A 141 16.73 -14.23 -11.41
C HIS A 141 15.54 -13.83 -10.56
N GLY A 142 15.50 -14.31 -9.32
CA GLY A 142 14.43 -13.97 -8.40
C GLY A 142 14.89 -14.04 -6.96
N GLY A 143 14.07 -13.47 -6.10
CA GLY A 143 14.32 -13.44 -4.67
C GLY A 143 13.08 -13.00 -3.93
N ASN A 144 13.06 -13.29 -2.63
CA ASN A 144 12.02 -12.84 -1.74
C ASN A 144 12.61 -12.45 -0.39
N THR A 145 11.88 -11.61 0.34
CA THR A 145 12.13 -11.30 1.74
C THR A 145 10.81 -11.42 2.50
N VAL A 146 10.90 -11.79 3.78
CA VAL A 146 9.74 -11.89 4.66
C VAL A 146 9.99 -11.01 5.88
N SER A 147 9.03 -10.15 6.23
CA SER A 147 9.07 -9.25 7.39
C SER A 147 9.47 -10.00 8.65
N THR A 148 10.14 -9.42 9.64
CA THR A 148 10.38 -10.11 10.93
C THR A 148 9.15 -10.04 11.84
N GLY A 149 8.43 -8.92 11.81
CA GLY A 149 7.17 -8.71 12.52
C GLY A 149 5.94 -9.20 11.76
N THR A 150 4.79 -9.13 12.43
CA THR A 150 3.48 -9.48 11.88
C THR A 150 2.54 -8.29 11.92
N ILE A 151 1.65 -8.19 10.94
CA ILE A 151 0.46 -7.36 11.02
C ILE A 151 -0.62 -8.10 11.81
N LYS A 152 -1.60 -7.37 12.34
CA LYS A 152 -2.68 -7.95 13.13
C LYS A 152 -4.03 -7.69 12.50
N GLU A 153 -4.98 -8.55 12.85
CA GLU A 153 -6.37 -8.35 12.47
C GLU A 153 -6.96 -7.13 13.17
N ASN A 154 -7.80 -6.38 12.46
CA ASN A 154 -8.55 -5.22 12.95
C ASN A 154 -7.68 -4.07 13.51
N GLU A 155 -6.39 -4.04 13.15
CA GLU A 155 -5.46 -2.95 13.48
C GLU A 155 -4.92 -2.32 12.19
N TRP A 156 -5.11 -1.00 12.03
CA TRP A 156 -4.54 -0.26 10.91
C TRP A 156 -3.01 -0.25 11.01
N THR A 157 -2.36 -0.73 9.96
CA THR A 157 -0.90 -0.78 9.84
C THR A 157 -0.45 0.02 8.63
N TYR A 158 0.54 0.88 8.81
CA TYR A 158 1.26 1.52 7.72
C TYR A 158 2.39 0.59 7.28
N LEU A 159 2.23 -0.03 6.10
CA LEU A 159 3.18 -0.96 5.52
C LEU A 159 4.09 -0.21 4.54
N THR A 160 5.41 -0.41 4.66
CA THR A 160 6.42 0.09 3.72
C THR A 160 7.34 -1.03 3.28
N ILE A 161 7.63 -1.11 1.99
CA ILE A 161 8.49 -2.12 1.36
C ILE A 161 9.54 -1.41 0.51
#